data_AF-E7RDA9-F1
#
_entry.id   AF-E7RDA9-F1
#
_cell.length_a   1.000
_cell.length_b   1.000
_cell.length_c   1.000
_cell.angle_alpha   90.00
_cell.angle_beta   90.00
_cell.angle_gamma   90.00
#
_symmetry.space_group_name_H-M   'P 1'
#
loop_
_entity.id
_entity.type
_entity.pdbx_description
1 polymer ?
#
loop_
_entity_poly.entity_id
_entity_poly.type
_entity_poly.pdbx_seq_one_letter_code
_entity_poly.pdbx_strand_id
1 'polypeptide(L)'
;MNKYNKELIEAGVRVIAKGIKPSSNGMRISYPTSTENPVVINGPFSEPDNIIAGFILIEVNSKEEAIEWAMRMPDPQGDGEGQIELREVF
;
A
#
# COMPACT_ATOMS: atom_id res chain seq x y z
N MET A 1 10.67 -6.20 7.03
CA MET A 1 10.26 -6.12 5.61
C MET A 1 11.14 -6.93 4.62
N ASN A 2 12.48 -6.88 4.72
CA ASN A 2 13.38 -7.57 3.76
C ASN A 2 13.17 -9.09 3.67
N LYS A 3 13.09 -9.79 4.81
CA LYS A 3 12.86 -11.24 4.86
C LYS A 3 11.53 -11.63 4.19
N TYR A 4 10.45 -10.97 4.57
CA TYR A 4 9.12 -11.18 3.99
C TYR A 4 9.10 -10.99 2.46
N ASN A 5 9.73 -9.93 1.95
CA ASN A 5 9.83 -9.72 0.50
C ASN A 5 10.61 -10.84 -0.21
N LYS A 6 11.68 -11.34 0.43
CA LYS A 6 12.45 -12.47 -0.12
C LYS A 6 11.60 -13.74 -0.20
N GLU A 7 10.81 -14.03 0.84
CA GLU A 7 9.90 -15.19 0.87
C GLU A 7 8.83 -15.11 -0.23
N LEU A 8 8.26 -13.92 -0.47
CA LEU A 8 7.30 -13.72 -1.57
C LEU A 8 7.92 -13.92 -2.96
N ILE A 9 9.19 -13.50 -3.15
CA ILE A 9 9.94 -13.72 -4.40
C ILE A 9 10.22 -15.20 -4.59
N GLU A 10 10.71 -15.88 -3.55
CA GLU A 10 11.06 -17.31 -3.60
C GLU A 10 9.83 -18.18 -3.84
N ALA A 11 8.67 -17.80 -3.31
CA ALA A 11 7.39 -18.44 -3.59
C ALA A 11 6.82 -18.11 -4.97
N GLY A 12 7.39 -17.15 -5.70
CA GLY A 12 6.92 -16.75 -7.03
C GLY A 12 5.64 -15.92 -7.04
N VAL A 13 5.13 -15.51 -5.88
CA VAL A 13 3.83 -14.80 -5.76
C VAL A 13 3.98 -13.28 -5.81
N ARG A 14 5.19 -12.72 -5.76
CA ARG A 14 5.38 -11.26 -5.73
C ARG A 14 5.32 -10.64 -7.13
N VAL A 15 4.31 -9.83 -7.39
CA VAL A 15 4.23 -9.00 -8.61
C VAL A 15 5.07 -7.72 -8.45
N ILE A 16 4.80 -6.92 -7.42
CA ILE A 16 5.53 -5.68 -7.12
C ILE A 16 5.47 -5.33 -5.63
N ALA A 17 6.53 -4.71 -5.11
CA ALA A 17 6.56 -4.15 -3.75
C ALA A 17 7.32 -2.83 -3.77
N LYS A 18 6.71 -1.75 -3.25
CA LYS A 18 7.32 -0.42 -3.20
C LYS A 18 6.91 0.34 -1.94
N GLY A 19 7.90 0.97 -1.31
CA GLY A 19 7.66 2.08 -0.40
C GLY A 19 7.36 3.35 -1.18
N ILE A 20 6.48 4.19 -0.66
CA ILE A 20 6.11 5.49 -1.22
C ILE A 20 6.87 6.58 -0.46
N LYS A 21 7.19 7.69 -1.13
CA LYS A 21 7.83 8.85 -0.50
C LYS A 21 6.87 9.52 0.50
N PRO A 22 7.39 10.31 1.47
CA PRO A 22 6.56 11.05 2.42
C PRO A 22 5.50 11.92 1.71
N SER A 23 4.41 12.25 2.40
CA SER A 23 3.31 13.04 1.83
C SER A 23 3.75 14.43 1.35
N SER A 24 4.80 15.00 1.94
CA SER A 24 5.44 16.25 1.49
C SER A 24 6.02 16.19 0.07
N ASN A 25 6.23 15.00 -0.48
CA ASN A 25 6.65 14.77 -1.86
C ASN A 25 5.47 14.43 -2.80
N GLY A 26 4.24 14.41 -2.29
CA GLY A 26 3.05 14.03 -3.04
C GLY A 26 2.15 15.22 -3.38
N MET A 27 1.20 14.96 -4.28
CA MET A 27 0.06 15.82 -4.55
C MET A 27 -1.21 14.96 -4.67
N ARG A 28 -2.35 15.47 -4.19
CA ARG A 28 -3.68 14.89 -4.41
C ARG A 28 -4.37 15.68 -5.50
N ILE A 29 -4.97 14.97 -6.46
CA ILE A 29 -5.79 15.56 -7.52
C ILE A 29 -7.21 15.07 -7.30
N SER A 30 -8.13 15.98 -7.03
CA SER A 30 -9.55 15.67 -6.85
C SER A 30 -10.38 16.20 -8.02
N TYR A 31 -11.44 15.46 -8.34
CA TYR A 31 -12.39 15.78 -9.41
C TYR A 31 -13.76 15.99 -8.75
N PRO A 32 -14.05 17.20 -8.24
CA PRO A 32 -15.27 17.45 -7.48
C PRO A 32 -16.53 17.31 -8.35
N THR A 33 -16.41 17.61 -9.64
CA THR A 33 -17.49 17.49 -10.64
C THR A 33 -16.92 16.96 -11.97
N SER A 34 -17.79 16.47 -12.86
CA SER A 34 -17.40 16.00 -14.20
C SER A 34 -17.19 17.13 -15.21
N THR A 35 -17.58 18.37 -14.86
CA THR A 35 -17.61 19.53 -15.76
C THR A 35 -16.56 20.58 -15.41
N GLU A 36 -15.96 20.51 -14.23
CA GLU A 36 -14.95 21.46 -13.78
C GLU A 36 -13.53 20.88 -13.87
N ASN A 37 -12.54 21.77 -13.83
CA ASN A 37 -11.15 21.37 -13.82
C ASN A 37 -10.78 20.64 -12.51
N PRO A 38 -9.80 19.73 -12.55
CA PRO A 38 -9.32 19.05 -11.35
C PRO A 38 -8.68 20.02 -10.37
N VAL A 39 -8.87 19.77 -9.08
CA VAL A 39 -8.25 20.54 -7.99
C VAL A 39 -6.99 19.80 -7.53
N VAL A 40 -5.86 20.51 -7.53
CA VAL A 40 -4.56 19.97 -7.12
C VAL A 40 -4.17 20.51 -5.76
N ILE A 41 -3.84 19.62 -4.84
CA ILE A 41 -3.37 19.95 -3.48
C ILE A 41 -2.01 19.29 -3.27
N ASN A 42 -0.96 20.09 -3.08
CA ASN A 42 0.36 19.59 -2.70
C ASN A 42 0.36 19.21 -1.22
N GLY A 43 1.15 18.20 -0.85
CA GLY A 43 1.35 17.85 0.54
C GLY A 43 2.21 18.85 1.32
N PRO A 44 2.49 18.59 2.61
CA PRO A 44 2.14 17.37 3.34
C PRO A 44 0.64 17.27 3.65
N PHE A 45 0.14 16.04 3.76
CA PHE A 45 -1.25 15.77 4.19
C PHE A 45 -1.28 15.58 5.71
N SER A 46 -2.25 16.19 6.38
CA SER A 46 -2.31 16.36 7.84
C SER A 46 -2.91 15.18 8.62
N GLU A 47 -3.38 14.13 7.95
CA GLU A 47 -4.05 12.98 8.57
C GLU A 47 -3.16 11.73 8.46
N PRO A 48 -2.30 11.43 9.46
CA PRO A 48 -1.30 10.37 9.38
C PRO A 48 -1.90 8.99 9.15
N ASP A 49 -3.04 8.72 9.80
CA ASP A 49 -3.76 7.43 9.72
C ASP A 49 -4.32 7.13 8.32
N ASN A 50 -4.36 8.15 7.46
CA ASN A 50 -4.84 8.08 6.08
C ASN A 50 -3.69 8.20 5.05
N ILE A 51 -2.44 7.96 5.44
CA ILE A 51 -1.28 8.00 4.55
C ILE A 51 -0.78 6.59 4.26
N ILE A 52 -0.84 6.20 2.99
CA ILE A 52 -0.26 4.96 2.50
C ILE A 52 1.26 5.12 2.38
N ALA A 53 2.01 4.37 3.18
CA ALA A 53 3.48 4.38 3.17
C ALA A 53 4.09 3.41 2.13
N GLY A 54 3.30 2.49 1.59
CA GLY A 54 3.76 1.48 0.64
C GLY A 54 2.65 0.54 0.20
N PHE A 55 2.96 -0.29 -0.79
CA PHE A 55 2.08 -1.36 -1.22
C PHE A 55 2.89 -2.57 -1.69
N ILE A 56 2.25 -3.74 -1.62
CA ILE A 56 2.74 -5.00 -2.16
C ILE A 56 1.57 -5.61 -2.94
N LEU A 57 1.80 -5.92 -4.21
CA LEU A 57 0.88 -6.69 -5.05
C LEU A 57 1.42 -8.12 -5.16
N ILE A 58 0.57 -9.08 -4.83
CA ILE A 58 0.84 -10.50 -4.95
C ILE A 58 -0.17 -11.13 -5.91
N GLU A 59 0.25 -12.20 -6.57
CA GLU A 59 -0.58 -13.06 -7.40
C GLU A 59 -0.60 -14.44 -6.76
N VAL A 60 -1.79 -14.89 -6.39
CA VAL A 60 -2.05 -16.11 -5.60
C VAL A 60 -3.30 -16.79 -6.11
N ASN A 61 -3.48 -18.07 -5.79
CA ASN A 61 -4.54 -18.89 -6.38
C ASN A 61 -5.89 -18.76 -5.66
N SER A 62 -5.90 -18.16 -4.47
CA SER A 62 -7.11 -17.97 -3.68
C SER A 62 -7.02 -16.81 -2.70
N LYS A 63 -8.17 -16.41 -2.18
CA LYS A 63 -8.29 -15.40 -1.12
C LYS A 63 -7.64 -15.90 0.18
N GLU A 64 -7.75 -17.19 0.48
CA GLU A 64 -7.17 -17.82 1.66
C GLU A 64 -5.64 -17.72 1.63
N GLU A 65 -5.03 -18.01 0.47
CA GLU A 65 -3.58 -17.86 0.26
C GLU A 65 -3.16 -16.38 0.45
N ALA A 66 -3.96 -15.43 -0.06
CA ALA A 66 -3.71 -14.01 0.15
C ALA A 66 -3.72 -13.61 1.64
N ILE A 67 -4.66 -14.16 2.42
CA ILE A 67 -4.76 -13.94 3.87
C ILE A 67 -3.54 -14.52 4.59
N GLU A 68 -3.11 -15.73 4.23
CA GLU A 68 -1.92 -16.35 4.82
C GLU A 68 -0.66 -15.49 4.60
N TRP A 69 -0.49 -14.94 3.40
CA TRP A 69 0.60 -14.01 3.11
C TRP A 69 0.46 -12.69 3.85
N ALA A 70 -0.73 -12.11 3.94
CA ALA A 70 -0.97 -10.85 4.64
C ALA A 70 -0.67 -10.98 6.15
N MET A 71 -1.09 -12.08 6.78
CA MET A 71 -0.85 -12.34 8.21
C MET A 71 0.63 -12.54 8.57
N ARG A 72 1.49 -12.84 7.59
CA ARG A 72 2.94 -12.96 7.75
C ARG A 72 3.68 -11.63 7.58
N MET A 73 3.00 -10.59 7.11
CA MET A 73 3.62 -9.29 6.89
C MET A 73 4.08 -8.72 8.23
N PRO A 74 5.37 -8.33 8.37
CA PRO A 74 5.81 -7.65 9.57
C PRO A 74 5.13 -6.30 9.66
N ASP A 75 4.94 -5.80 10.88
CA ASP A 75 4.44 -4.45 11.14
C ASP A 75 5.17 -3.43 10.24
N PRO A 76 4.45 -2.68 9.38
CA PRO A 76 5.05 -1.74 8.46
C PRO A 76 5.70 -0.53 9.17
N GLN A 77 5.23 -0.17 10.37
CA GLN A 77 5.82 0.89 11.19
C GLN A 77 6.98 0.36 12.05
N GLY A 78 6.88 -0.89 12.50
CA GLY A 78 7.92 -1.59 13.24
C GLY A 78 7.93 -1.36 14.76
N ASP A 79 7.06 -0.48 15.26
CA ASP A 79 6.97 -0.07 16.67
C ASP A 79 5.64 -0.48 17.34
N GLY A 80 4.78 -1.25 16.66
CA GLY A 80 3.37 -1.42 17.02
C GLY A 80 2.49 -0.41 16.28
N GLU A 81 1.16 -0.62 16.29
CA GLU A 81 0.14 0.27 15.69
C GLU A 81 0.10 0.34 14.14
N GLY A 82 0.96 -0.40 13.43
CA GLY A 82 0.88 -0.49 11.98
C GLY A 82 -0.37 -1.23 11.48
N GLN A 83 -1.00 -0.68 10.43
CA GLN A 83 -2.11 -1.32 9.74
C GLN A 83 -1.75 -1.64 8.29
N ILE A 84 -2.27 -2.75 7.80
CA ILE A 84 -2.30 -3.08 6.38
C ILE A 84 -3.74 -3.37 5.97
N GLU A 85 -4.04 -3.13 4.69
CA GLU A 85 -5.32 -3.48 4.12
C GLU A 85 -5.10 -4.50 2.99
N LEU A 86 -5.80 -5.64 3.05
CA LEU A 86 -5.80 -6.65 2.01
C LEU A 86 -7.02 -6.46 1.10
N ARG A 87 -6.79 -6.15 -0.17
CA ARG A 87 -7.84 -5.91 -1.16
C ARG A 87 -7.51 -6.60 -2.48
N GLU A 88 -8.51 -7.25 -3.05
CA GLU A 88 -8.44 -7.87 -4.38
C GLU A 88 -8.51 -6.81 -5.49
N VAL A 89 -7.84 -7.09 -6.61
CA VAL A 89 -7.87 -6.25 -7.83
C VAL A 89 -8.69 -6.95 -8.92
N PHE A 90 -9.26 -6.19 -9.86
CA PHE A 90 -10.08 -6.71 -10.98
C PHE A 90 -9.24 -7.31 -12.11
#